data_AF-A0A439DM38-F1
#
_entry.id   AF-A0A439DM38-F1
#
_cell.length_a   1.000
_cell.length_b   1.000
_cell.length_c   1.000
_cell.angle_alpha   90.00
_cell.angle_beta   90.00
_cell.angle_gamma   90.00
#
_symmetry.space_group_name_H-M   'P 1'
#
loop_
_entity.id
_entity.type
_entity.pdbx_description
1 polymer ?
#
loop_
_entity_poly.entity_id
_entity_poly.type
_entity_poly.pdbx_seq_one_letter_code
_entity_poly.pdbx_strand_id
1 'polypeptide(L)'
;MTTDVTAPTRTTAGDVGLLTLRVGVGAAMIQAGLIKAFDFSTTVEFMSAGGWRMPTLAAMMVTTAETLGGIGLLLGVLTPLAAFAVIAAMVDAWAVNVSTAAFWSHPFNAPFLIFIGATALLFAGAGAYSVDARVLGRTTWSPRLAVGLLVAAVVAAVLTWIALNGTNPIHFTAPA
;
A
#
# COMPACT_ATOMS: atom_id res chain seq x y z
N MET A 1 -2.95 -48.84 5.21
CA MET A 1 -1.86 -47.91 5.56
C MET A 1 -1.42 -47.23 4.27
N THR A 2 -2.09 -46.15 3.89
CA THR A 2 -1.76 -45.35 2.70
C THR A 2 -0.79 -44.27 3.15
N THR A 3 0.46 -44.40 2.73
CA THR A 3 1.46 -43.35 2.90
C THR A 3 1.11 -42.21 1.95
N ASP A 4 0.37 -41.21 2.45
CA ASP A 4 0.29 -39.91 1.80
C ASP A 4 1.69 -39.29 1.84
N VAL A 5 2.44 -39.50 0.76
CA VAL A 5 3.68 -38.77 0.52
C VAL A 5 3.28 -37.34 0.20
N THR A 6 3.41 -36.45 1.19
CA THR A 6 3.27 -35.00 1.01
C THR A 6 4.24 -34.58 -0.09
N ALA A 7 3.74 -34.39 -1.31
CA ALA A 7 4.57 -33.98 -2.43
C ALA A 7 5.24 -32.64 -2.07
N PRO A 8 6.57 -32.49 -2.26
CA PRO A 8 7.24 -31.23 -1.98
C PRO A 8 6.61 -30.13 -2.85
N THR A 9 6.18 -29.04 -2.21
CA THR A 9 5.61 -27.87 -2.89
C THR A 9 6.63 -27.36 -3.89
N ARG A 10 6.42 -27.65 -5.18
CA ARG A 10 7.36 -27.28 -6.24
C ARG A 10 7.34 -25.76 -6.36
N THR A 11 8.44 -25.10 -5.98
CA THR A 11 8.62 -23.66 -6.23
C THR A 11 8.36 -23.36 -7.68
N THR A 12 7.44 -22.45 -7.96
CA THR A 12 7.17 -21.99 -9.33
C THR A 12 7.87 -20.65 -9.60
N ALA A 13 8.09 -20.33 -10.88
CA ALA A 13 8.54 -18.99 -11.28
C ALA A 13 7.56 -17.89 -10.80
N GLY A 14 6.26 -18.22 -10.71
CA GLY A 14 5.25 -17.32 -10.15
C GLY A 14 5.47 -16.99 -8.68
N ASP A 15 5.85 -17.99 -7.86
CA ASP A 15 6.14 -17.76 -6.44
C ASP A 15 7.35 -16.85 -6.22
N VAL A 16 8.38 -17.00 -7.06
CA VAL A 16 9.55 -16.12 -7.07
C VAL A 16 9.15 -14.72 -7.53
N GLY A 17 8.31 -14.60 -8.57
CA GLY A 17 7.78 -13.32 -9.03
C GLY A 17 6.99 -12.58 -7.95
N LEU A 18 6.12 -13.27 -7.21
CA LEU A 18 5.37 -12.71 -6.09
C LEU A 18 6.28 -12.31 -4.93
N LEU A 19 7.30 -13.11 -4.62
CA LEU A 19 8.30 -12.74 -3.62
C LEU A 19 9.05 -11.45 -4.02
N THR A 20 9.53 -11.36 -5.25
CA THR A 20 10.21 -10.17 -5.78
C THR A 20 9.31 -8.95 -5.71
N LEU A 21 8.03 -9.09 -6.09
CA LEU A 21 7.05 -8.01 -6.01
C LEU A 21 6.82 -7.57 -4.56
N ARG A 22 6.69 -8.51 -3.62
CA ARG A 22 6.58 -8.22 -2.17
C ARG A 22 7.80 -7.50 -1.64
N VAL A 23 9.00 -7.93 -2.02
CA VAL A 23 10.25 -7.28 -1.60
C VAL A 23 10.32 -5.87 -2.14
N GLY A 24 10.08 -5.65 -3.42
CA GLY A 24 10.14 -4.31 -4.03
C GLY A 24 9.13 -3.34 -3.44
N VAL A 25 7.84 -3.74 -3.38
CA VAL A 25 6.76 -2.91 -2.83
C VAL A 25 6.97 -2.70 -1.32
N GLY A 26 7.19 -3.78 -0.58
CA GLY A 26 7.37 -3.74 0.87
C GLY A 26 8.58 -2.91 1.30
N ALA A 27 9.73 -3.07 0.65
CA ALA A 27 10.94 -2.31 0.97
C ALA A 27 10.75 -0.80 0.70
N ALA A 28 10.14 -0.43 -0.43
CA ALA A 28 9.86 0.97 -0.74
C ALA A 28 8.94 1.61 0.33
N MET A 29 7.90 0.88 0.76
CA MET A 29 6.97 1.33 1.79
C MET A 29 7.64 1.44 3.17
N ILE A 30 8.46 0.46 3.54
CA ILE A 30 9.22 0.50 4.80
C ILE A 30 10.19 1.68 4.80
N GLN A 31 10.90 1.92 3.71
CA GLN A 31 11.79 3.07 3.58
C GLN A 31 11.01 4.38 3.79
N ALA A 32 9.89 4.55 3.08
CA ALA A 32 9.04 5.74 3.19
C ALA A 32 8.51 5.94 4.61
N GLY A 33 8.02 4.86 5.24
CA GLY A 33 7.46 4.89 6.58
C GLY A 33 8.52 5.13 7.67
N LEU A 34 9.70 4.51 7.57
CA LEU A 34 10.78 4.70 8.54
C LEU A 34 11.35 6.11 8.51
N ILE A 35 11.48 6.73 7.33
CA ILE A 35 11.88 8.14 7.22
C ILE A 35 10.89 9.02 7.99
N LYS A 36 9.58 8.79 7.83
CA LYS A 36 8.54 9.54 8.56
C LYS A 36 8.49 9.20 10.04
N ALA A 37 8.79 7.97 10.43
CA ALA A 37 8.78 7.55 11.83
C ALA A 37 9.96 8.14 12.61
N PHE A 38 11.15 8.20 12.01
CA PHE A 38 12.34 8.75 12.66
C PHE A 38 12.36 10.28 12.65
N ASP A 39 11.76 10.92 11.64
CA ASP A 39 11.56 12.36 11.60
C ASP A 39 10.07 12.71 11.49
N PHE A 40 9.36 12.39 12.57
CA PHE A 40 7.93 12.59 12.65
C PHE A 40 7.55 14.08 12.66
N SER A 41 8.36 14.93 13.29
CA SER A 41 8.19 16.39 13.30
C SER A 41 8.09 16.96 11.88
N THR A 42 9.06 16.65 11.02
CA THR A 42 9.08 17.12 9.64
C THR A 42 7.86 16.61 8.86
N THR A 43 7.40 15.40 9.15
CA THR A 43 6.18 14.84 8.53
C THR A 43 4.94 15.63 8.93
N VAL A 44 4.81 16.01 10.22
CA VAL A 44 3.70 16.85 10.70
C VAL A 44 3.76 18.24 10.06
N GLU A 45 4.94 18.84 9.96
CA GLU A 45 5.13 20.13 9.29
C GLU A 45 4.76 20.07 7.81
N PHE A 46 5.17 19.01 7.11
CA PHE A 46 4.77 18.77 5.71
C PHE A 46 3.25 18.69 5.55
N MET A 47 2.57 17.94 6.43
CA MET A 47 1.10 17.87 6.42
C MET A 47 0.46 19.24 6.71
N SER A 48 1.02 20.01 7.65
CA SER A 48 0.55 21.36 7.95
C SER A 48 0.70 22.31 6.76
N ALA A 49 1.86 22.26 6.08
CA ALA A 49 2.12 23.07 4.89
C ALA A 49 1.21 22.67 3.72
N GLY A 50 0.84 21.39 3.62
CA GLY A 50 -0.13 20.86 2.66
C GLY A 50 -1.59 21.18 2.99
N GLY A 51 -1.89 21.98 4.02
CA GLY A 51 -3.24 22.42 4.37
C GLY A 51 -4.10 21.38 5.09
N TRP A 52 -3.50 20.32 5.65
CA TRP A 52 -4.25 19.31 6.39
C TRP A 52 -4.80 19.88 7.71
N ARG A 53 -6.10 19.68 7.96
CA ARG A 53 -6.83 20.18 9.16
C ARG A 53 -6.33 19.57 10.47
N MET A 54 -5.84 18.33 10.42
CA MET A 54 -5.27 17.62 11.57
C MET A 54 -3.91 17.00 11.17
N PRO A 55 -2.85 17.82 11.07
CA PRO A 55 -1.55 17.39 10.53
C PRO A 55 -0.94 16.21 11.28
N THR A 56 -1.00 16.22 12.62
CA THR A 56 -0.48 15.13 13.45
C THR A 56 -1.19 13.81 13.19
N LEU A 57 -2.52 13.82 13.07
CA LEU A 57 -3.29 12.61 12.79
C LEU A 57 -2.96 12.07 11.40
N ALA A 58 -2.92 12.95 10.38
CA ALA A 58 -2.56 12.57 9.02
C ALA A 58 -1.15 11.97 8.95
N ALA A 59 -0.17 12.60 9.62
CA ALA A 59 1.19 12.11 9.73
C ALA A 59 1.25 10.73 10.42
N MET A 60 0.50 10.52 11.52
CA MET A 60 0.43 9.22 12.19
C MET A 60 -0.17 8.14 11.28
N MET A 61 -1.27 8.45 10.59
CA MET A 61 -1.95 7.52 9.69
C MET A 61 -1.04 7.07 8.56
N VAL A 62 -0.42 8.01 7.83
CA VAL A 62 0.48 7.68 6.72
C VAL A 62 1.70 6.90 7.21
N THR A 63 2.34 7.32 8.31
CA THR A 63 3.55 6.67 8.84
C THR A 63 3.25 5.23 9.27
N THR A 64 2.09 5.02 9.90
CA THR A 64 1.66 3.69 10.35
C THR A 64 1.30 2.79 9.17
N ALA A 65 0.53 3.31 8.21
CA ALA A 65 0.12 2.56 7.02
C ALA A 65 1.33 2.16 6.16
N GLU A 66 2.29 3.07 5.95
CA GLU A 66 3.48 2.80 5.18
C GLU A 66 4.41 1.80 5.88
N THR A 67 4.68 2.00 7.17
CA THR A 67 5.58 1.12 7.93
C THR A 67 4.98 -0.27 8.12
N LEU A 68 3.80 -0.37 8.74
CA LEU A 68 3.20 -1.66 9.06
C LEU A 68 2.67 -2.38 7.82
N GLY A 69 2.09 -1.64 6.88
CA GLY A 69 1.67 -2.19 5.59
C GLY A 69 2.86 -2.69 4.78
N GLY A 70 3.97 -1.95 4.76
CA GLY A 70 5.22 -2.37 4.12
C GLY A 70 5.81 -3.64 4.74
N ILE A 71 5.89 -3.72 6.07
CA ILE A 71 6.34 -4.92 6.79
C ILE A 71 5.42 -6.11 6.48
N GLY A 72 4.09 -5.91 6.55
CA GLY A 72 3.10 -6.93 6.25
C GLY A 72 3.24 -7.48 4.83
N LEU A 73 3.42 -6.62 3.83
CA LEU A 73 3.64 -7.04 2.44
C LEU A 73 4.99 -7.75 2.27
N LEU A 74 6.08 -7.20 2.83
CA LEU A 74 7.42 -7.79 2.72
C LEU A 74 7.43 -9.23 3.24
N LEU A 75 6.88 -9.44 4.43
CA LEU A 75 6.83 -10.76 5.07
C LEU A 75 5.71 -11.64 4.49
N GLY A 76 4.71 -11.04 3.85
CA GLY A 76 3.49 -11.72 3.42
C GLY A 76 2.68 -12.20 4.61
N VAL A 77 2.44 -11.30 5.56
CA VAL A 77 1.62 -11.50 6.77
C VAL A 77 0.33 -10.72 6.59
N LEU A 78 -0.81 -11.39 6.71
CA LEU A 78 -2.13 -10.80 6.49
C LEU A 78 -2.15 -9.96 5.20
N THR A 79 -1.62 -10.55 4.13
CA THR A 79 -1.30 -9.85 2.87
C THR A 79 -2.44 -8.97 2.35
N PRO A 80 -3.73 -9.37 2.42
CA PRO A 80 -4.83 -8.50 1.99
C PRO A 80 -4.99 -7.23 2.83
N LEU A 81 -4.78 -7.32 4.14
CA LEU A 81 -4.84 -6.17 5.05
C LEU A 81 -3.63 -5.25 4.88
N ALA A 82 -2.44 -5.84 4.69
CA ALA A 82 -1.23 -5.09 4.38
C ALA A 82 -1.37 -4.35 3.04
N ALA A 83 -1.88 -5.02 2.01
CA ALA A 83 -2.16 -4.40 0.71
C ALA A 83 -3.21 -3.31 0.82
N PHE A 84 -4.29 -3.51 1.58
CA PHE A 84 -5.30 -2.48 1.87
C PHE A 84 -4.66 -1.21 2.43
N ALA A 85 -3.81 -1.33 3.46
CA ALA A 85 -3.17 -0.19 4.10
C ALA A 85 -2.26 0.58 3.13
N VAL A 86 -1.45 -0.15 2.34
CA VAL A 86 -0.57 0.44 1.33
C VAL A 86 -1.38 1.11 0.23
N ILE A 87 -2.44 0.48 -0.27
CA ILE A 87 -3.31 1.04 -1.31
C ILE A 87 -3.91 2.37 -0.83
N ALA A 88 -4.49 2.40 0.37
CA ALA A 88 -5.10 3.61 0.91
C ALA A 88 -4.07 4.75 1.02
N ALA A 89 -2.90 4.48 1.59
CA ALA A 89 -1.83 5.48 1.73
C ALA A 89 -1.29 5.97 0.38
N MET A 90 -1.16 5.09 -0.62
CA MET A 90 -0.64 5.47 -1.93
C MET A 90 -1.64 6.27 -2.77
N VAL A 91 -2.95 6.08 -2.56
CA VAL A 91 -3.97 6.94 -3.19
C VAL A 91 -3.86 8.37 -2.66
N ASP A 92 -3.76 8.54 -1.33
CA ASP A 92 -3.59 9.87 -0.73
C ASP A 92 -2.24 10.51 -1.10
N ALA A 93 -1.15 9.73 -1.08
CA ALA A 93 0.17 10.23 -1.48
C ALA A 93 0.20 10.63 -2.97
N TRP A 94 -0.49 9.88 -3.83
CA TRP A 94 -0.66 10.27 -5.24
C TRP A 94 -1.47 11.56 -5.37
N ALA A 95 -2.57 11.70 -4.60
CA ALA A 95 -3.39 12.90 -4.57
C ALA A 95 -2.59 14.16 -4.16
N VAL A 96 -1.74 14.07 -3.14
CA VAL A 96 -0.82 15.14 -2.74
C VAL A 96 0.12 15.54 -3.89
N ASN A 97 0.66 14.57 -4.63
CA ASN A 97 1.57 14.88 -5.73
C ASN A 97 0.85 15.59 -6.89
N VAL A 98 -0.36 15.15 -7.25
CA VAL A 98 -1.10 15.75 -8.37
C VAL A 98 -1.81 17.06 -8.02
N SER A 99 -2.04 17.35 -6.73
CA SER A 99 -2.70 18.61 -6.30
C SER A 99 -1.83 19.86 -6.50
N THR A 100 -0.53 19.69 -6.77
CA THR A 100 0.41 20.80 -6.93
C THR A 100 0.57 21.29 -8.37
N ALA A 101 -0.01 20.58 -9.35
CA ALA A 101 0.14 20.88 -10.77
C ALA A 101 -1.13 20.50 -11.56
N ALA A 102 -1.13 20.79 -12.86
CA ALA A 102 -2.17 20.28 -13.74
C ALA A 102 -2.10 18.74 -13.83
N PHE A 103 -3.25 18.09 -13.86
CA PHE A 103 -3.37 16.66 -14.03
C PHE A 103 -2.62 16.21 -15.30
N TRP A 104 -1.78 15.18 -15.15
CA TRP A 104 -0.95 14.61 -16.23
C TRP A 104 0.19 15.50 -16.72
N SER A 105 0.54 16.57 -16.01
CA SER A 105 1.74 17.36 -16.31
C SER A 105 3.06 16.59 -16.07
N HIS A 106 3.01 15.49 -15.31
CA HIS A 106 4.17 14.69 -14.92
C HIS A 106 3.95 13.20 -15.23
N PRO A 107 5.04 12.43 -15.48
CA PRO A 107 4.94 10.98 -15.62
C PRO A 107 4.42 10.33 -14.33
N PHE A 108 3.94 9.09 -14.44
CA PHE A 108 3.53 8.32 -13.27
C PHE A 108 4.67 8.22 -12.24
N ASN A 109 4.32 8.53 -10.99
CA ASN A 109 5.25 8.61 -9.88
C ASN A 109 5.26 7.31 -9.04
N ALA A 110 6.16 7.24 -8.06
CA ALA A 110 6.31 6.06 -7.21
C ALA A 110 5.00 5.63 -6.51
N PRO A 111 4.18 6.53 -5.91
CA PRO A 111 2.91 6.14 -5.30
C PRO A 111 1.97 5.39 -6.25
N PHE A 112 1.88 5.83 -7.51
CA PHE A 112 1.06 5.15 -8.51
C PHE A 112 1.56 3.72 -8.78
N LEU A 113 2.87 3.54 -9.00
CA LEU A 113 3.43 2.21 -9.28
C LEU A 113 3.32 1.26 -8.08
N ILE A 114 3.50 1.79 -6.87
CA ILE A 114 3.35 1.02 -5.62
C ILE A 114 1.88 0.64 -5.41
N PHE A 115 0.92 1.52 -5.69
CA PHE A 115 -0.50 1.20 -5.68
C PHE A 115 -0.83 0.02 -6.60
N ILE A 116 -0.29 0.03 -7.83
CA ILE A 116 -0.47 -1.07 -8.79
C ILE A 116 0.19 -2.36 -8.25
N GLY A 117 1.39 -2.28 -7.70
CA GLY A 117 2.09 -3.43 -7.11
C GLY A 117 1.34 -4.04 -5.92
N ALA A 118 0.84 -3.21 -5.01
CA ALA A 118 0.04 -3.66 -3.87
C ALA A 118 -1.30 -4.26 -4.32
N THR A 119 -1.94 -3.68 -5.34
CA THR A 119 -3.16 -4.24 -5.94
C THR A 119 -2.88 -5.60 -6.58
N ALA A 120 -1.77 -5.73 -7.32
CA ALA A 120 -1.36 -7.02 -7.88
C ALA A 120 -1.14 -8.08 -6.78
N LEU A 121 -0.50 -7.72 -5.67
CA LEU A 121 -0.33 -8.62 -4.51
C LEU A 121 -1.67 -8.98 -3.83
N LEU A 122 -2.62 -8.04 -3.77
CA LEU A 122 -3.94 -8.27 -3.21
C LEU A 122 -4.72 -9.35 -3.98
N PHE A 123 -4.61 -9.37 -5.32
CA PHE A 123 -5.31 -10.33 -6.18
C PHE A 123 -4.52 -11.61 -6.45
N ALA A 124 -3.23 -11.49 -6.74
CA ALA A 124 -2.38 -12.64 -7.06
C ALA A 124 -1.98 -13.44 -5.81
N GLY A 125 -2.05 -12.81 -4.63
CA GLY A 125 -1.80 -13.45 -3.34
C GLY A 125 -0.38 -13.27 -2.82
N ALA A 126 -0.12 -13.89 -1.67
CA ALA A 126 1.12 -13.79 -0.91
C ALA A 126 2.25 -14.65 -1.49
N GLY A 127 1.91 -15.69 -2.26
CA GLY A 127 2.86 -16.67 -2.81
C GLY A 127 3.43 -17.65 -1.77
N ALA A 128 4.11 -18.70 -2.23
CA ALA A 128 4.58 -19.79 -1.37
C ALA A 128 5.63 -19.39 -0.31
N TYR A 129 6.37 -18.30 -0.54
CA TYR A 129 7.39 -17.78 0.39
C TYR A 129 6.85 -16.85 1.47
N SER A 130 5.54 -16.73 1.62
CA SER A 130 4.91 -15.86 2.61
C SER A 130 4.75 -16.52 3.96
N VAL A 131 4.64 -15.72 5.02
CA VAL A 131 4.24 -16.21 6.34
C VAL A 131 2.80 -16.73 6.31
N ASP A 132 1.89 -16.10 5.56
CA ASP A 132 0.51 -16.59 5.33
C ASP A 132 0.51 -18.02 4.78
N ALA A 133 1.38 -18.32 3.82
CA ALA A 133 1.51 -19.67 3.27
C ALA A 133 2.03 -20.67 4.31
N ARG A 134 3.03 -20.28 5.12
CA ARG A 134 3.64 -21.18 6.11
C ARG A 134 2.77 -21.44 7.34
N VAL A 135 2.07 -20.41 7.82
CA VAL A 135 1.32 -20.46 9.09
C VAL A 135 -0.16 -20.78 8.85
N LEU A 136 -0.76 -20.20 7.80
CA LEU A 136 -2.19 -20.37 7.51
C LEU A 136 -2.45 -21.36 6.36
N GLY A 137 -1.40 -21.83 5.67
CA GLY A 137 -1.55 -22.66 4.47
C GLY A 137 -2.18 -21.91 3.30
N ARG A 138 -2.19 -20.56 3.32
CA ARG A 138 -2.88 -19.72 2.33
C ARG A 138 -1.88 -18.94 1.48
N THR A 139 -1.78 -19.30 0.21
CA THR A 139 -0.99 -18.55 -0.79
C THR A 139 -1.81 -17.47 -1.48
N THR A 140 -3.13 -17.63 -1.57
CA THR A 140 -4.08 -16.69 -2.17
C THR A 140 -5.29 -16.49 -1.27
N TRP A 141 -6.02 -15.40 -1.52
CA TRP A 141 -7.25 -15.06 -0.82
C TRP A 141 -8.41 -15.00 -1.81
N SER A 142 -9.65 -15.05 -1.32
CA SER A 142 -10.84 -15.00 -2.18
C SER A 142 -10.86 -13.72 -3.02
N PRO A 143 -11.10 -13.80 -4.35
CA PRO A 143 -11.21 -12.60 -5.19
C PRO A 143 -12.29 -11.62 -4.72
N ARG A 144 -13.38 -12.11 -4.10
CA ARG A 144 -14.44 -11.25 -3.55
C ARG A 144 -13.94 -10.42 -2.38
N LEU A 145 -13.12 -11.02 -1.51
CA LEU A 145 -12.45 -10.30 -0.42
C LEU A 145 -11.46 -9.28 -0.97
N ALA A 146 -10.68 -9.65 -1.99
CA ALA A 146 -9.74 -8.73 -2.65
C ALA A 146 -10.45 -7.51 -3.25
N VAL A 147 -11.55 -7.71 -4.01
CA VAL A 147 -12.37 -6.61 -4.53
C VAL A 147 -12.94 -5.76 -3.40
N GLY A 148 -13.52 -6.40 -2.37
CA GLY A 148 -14.07 -5.68 -1.22
C GLY A 148 -13.04 -4.81 -0.50
N LEU A 149 -11.83 -5.34 -0.29
CA LEU A 149 -10.73 -4.61 0.33
C LEU A 149 -10.17 -3.51 -0.59
N LEU A 150 -10.07 -3.74 -1.90
CA LEU A 150 -9.66 -2.69 -2.84
C LEU A 150 -10.64 -1.51 -2.79
N VAL A 151 -11.94 -1.79 -2.89
CA VAL A 151 -12.99 -0.76 -2.81
C VAL A 151 -12.93 -0.05 -1.46
N ALA A 152 -12.83 -0.81 -0.36
CA ALA A 152 -12.74 -0.24 0.97
C ALA A 152 -11.49 0.65 1.14
N ALA A 153 -10.34 0.27 0.56
CA ALA A 153 -9.10 1.04 0.65
C ALA A 153 -9.21 2.37 -0.10
N VAL A 154 -9.79 2.35 -1.30
CA VAL A 154 -10.05 3.57 -2.08
C VAL A 154 -11.07 4.46 -1.36
N VAL A 155 -12.14 3.89 -0.82
CA VAL A 155 -13.13 4.64 -0.02
C VAL A 155 -12.47 5.24 1.22
N ALA A 156 -11.62 4.50 1.92
CA ALA A 156 -10.91 5.00 3.10
C ALA A 156 -9.98 6.17 2.76
N ALA A 157 -9.24 6.09 1.64
CA ALA A 157 -8.42 7.20 1.16
C ALA A 157 -9.27 8.42 0.84
N VAL A 158 -10.35 8.26 0.04
CA VAL A 158 -11.27 9.37 -0.29
C VAL A 158 -11.87 10.01 0.97
N LEU A 159 -12.32 9.21 1.93
CA LEU A 159 -12.85 9.71 3.20
C LEU A 159 -11.79 10.45 4.01
N THR A 160 -10.55 9.93 4.04
CA THR A 160 -9.42 10.58 4.71
C THR A 160 -9.10 11.91 4.06
N TRP A 161 -9.01 11.97 2.73
CA TRP A 161 -8.80 13.18 1.97
C TRP A 161 -9.88 14.23 2.24
N ILE A 162 -11.16 13.86 2.12
CA ILE A 162 -12.29 14.77 2.36
C ILE A 162 -12.30 15.27 3.81
N ALA A 163 -12.09 14.37 4.78
CA ALA A 163 -12.16 14.72 6.19
C ALA A 163 -10.99 15.61 6.64
N LEU A 164 -9.77 15.31 6.16
CA LEU A 164 -8.55 15.90 6.70
C LEU A 164 -7.92 16.96 5.79
N ASN A 165 -8.03 16.87 4.46
CA ASN A 165 -7.49 17.88 3.55
C ASN A 165 -8.62 18.77 2.97
N GLY A 166 -9.65 18.16 2.39
CA GLY A 166 -10.87 18.82 1.94
C GLY A 166 -10.74 19.68 0.67
N THR A 167 -9.56 19.71 0.03
CA THR A 167 -9.35 20.44 -1.23
C THR A 167 -9.62 19.54 -2.45
N ASN A 168 -9.70 20.13 -3.64
CA ASN A 168 -9.76 19.35 -4.88
C ASN A 168 -8.34 18.91 -5.26
N PRO A 169 -8.01 17.60 -5.30
CA PRO A 169 -6.68 17.14 -5.67
C PRO A 169 -6.39 17.21 -7.18
N ILE A 170 -7.42 17.34 -8.03
CA ILE A 170 -7.28 17.22 -9.48
C ILE A 170 -7.62 18.53 -10.15
N HIS A 171 -6.61 19.21 -10.70
CA HIS A 171 -6.77 20.43 -11.46
C HIS A 171 -6.49 20.16 -12.95
N PHE A 172 -7.38 20.54 -13.87
CA PHE A 172 -7.13 20.37 -15.32
C PHE A 172 -6.25 21.48 -15.91
N THR A 173 -6.07 22.57 -15.18
CA THR A 173 -5.17 23.68 -15.46
C THR A 173 -4.24 23.87 -14.26
N ALA A 174 -3.14 24.59 -14.42
CA ALA A 174 -2.27 24.90 -13.28
C ALA A 174 -3.11 25.58 -12.18
N PRO A 175 -3.05 25.09 -10.93
CA PRO A 175 -3.70 25.78 -9.81
C PRO A 175 -3.08 27.18 -9.65
N ALA A 176 -3.94 28.18 -9.45
CA ALA A 176 -3.56 29.59 -9.32
C ALA A 176 -2.91 29.87 -7.96
#